data_AF-A0A945RXY3-F1
#
_entry.id   AF-A0A945RXY3-F1
#
_cell.length_a   1.000
_cell.length_b   1.000
_cell.length_c   1.000
_cell.angle_alpha   90.00
_cell.angle_beta   90.00
_cell.angle_gamma   90.00
#
_symmetry.space_group_name_H-M   'P 1'
#
loop_
_entity.id
_entity.type
_entity.pdbx_description
1 polymer ?
#
loop_
_entity_poly.entity_id
_entity_poly.type
_entity_poly.pdbx_seq_one_letter_code
_entity_poly.pdbx_strand_id
1 'polypeptide(L)'
;MKASLFGKAAAVPVAVVASLIGWLGGKPTDADYAVALSPERITELHQLVEQSLVARTTTLKLVRDLARRPDTPLTGSDLNTLKSGTRYYLDLRDRLYDLARAGEPLLTITDRQLARRGLTSADRLRGIMLSLGAALTLYDNYLLAAIVFEEDPRLRKLLNDPDQGFDVDANQLARVTLSANSPRKRHRLRKAIRRYEEEMTRLEQTPSTLARMQREQSFRYLHALIEGSPSYSFVKRRKIGEIVLANFEFLGRVGKDMLKGARDDGINLVSMGFGNTVGMYEARKGKLFADADVCTRLSAQLRPLDILLEKTPFRLTDSFIPGHFGHVAIWIGSERDLRELGLWEHPAVIPHHALIREEGTPGDSHRPHLIVEALRSGVQLSTLPDFLNVDDVAILRPVALADDREAIRESILLALRQVGKEYDFNFDVNTTEKIVCSELVYVAIPAIAWPTENTLGRSTISPDHVAQLAWQEDPLQLVVLYHDGKRIPEERQLGLMRSLMQTR
;
A
#
# COMPACT_ATOMS: atom_id res chain seq x y z
N MET A 1 -33.27 -26.30 -3.66
CA MET A 1 -33.27 -25.16 -4.60
C MET A 1 -32.92 -23.90 -3.81
N LYS A 2 -31.65 -23.52 -3.76
CA LYS A 2 -31.18 -22.25 -3.17
C LYS A 2 -30.35 -21.54 -4.23
N ALA A 3 -30.84 -20.38 -4.65
CA ALA A 3 -30.27 -19.55 -5.68
C ALA A 3 -29.00 -18.85 -5.16
N SER A 4 -28.04 -18.73 -6.07
CA SER A 4 -26.78 -18.01 -5.95
C SER A 4 -26.92 -16.62 -5.30
N LEU A 5 -26.16 -16.40 -4.22
CA LEU A 5 -26.01 -15.13 -3.49
C LEU A 5 -24.64 -14.48 -3.75
N PHE A 6 -23.89 -14.94 -4.75
CA PHE A 6 -22.73 -14.20 -5.24
C PHE A 6 -23.23 -13.07 -6.12
N GLY A 7 -23.32 -11.87 -5.53
CA GLY A 7 -23.52 -10.63 -6.25
C GLY A 7 -22.53 -10.55 -7.40
N LYS A 8 -23.05 -10.56 -8.62
CA LYS A 8 -22.29 -10.20 -9.81
C LYS A 8 -21.70 -8.82 -9.54
N ALA A 9 -20.38 -8.75 -9.35
CA ALA A 9 -19.66 -7.51 -9.58
C ALA A 9 -20.13 -7.01 -10.96
N ALA A 10 -20.73 -5.82 -10.99
CA ALA A 10 -21.15 -5.22 -12.23
C ALA A 10 -19.92 -5.14 -13.12
N ALA A 11 -19.90 -5.95 -14.17
CA ALA A 11 -18.95 -5.79 -15.25
C ALA A 11 -19.18 -4.37 -15.79
N VAL A 12 -18.30 -3.45 -15.42
CA VAL A 12 -18.15 -2.21 -16.17
C VAL A 12 -17.90 -2.66 -17.62
N PRO A 13 -18.68 -2.19 -18.61
CA PRO A 13 -18.52 -2.68 -19.96
C PRO A 13 -17.12 -2.34 -20.45
N VAL A 14 -16.25 -3.36 -20.56
CA VAL A 14 -14.94 -3.29 -21.22
C VAL A 14 -15.07 -3.05 -22.74
N ALA A 15 -16.29 -2.87 -23.24
CA ALA A 15 -16.58 -2.63 -24.63
C ALA A 15 -16.83 -1.14 -24.88
N VAL A 16 -15.75 -0.37 -25.10
CA VAL A 16 -15.51 0.47 -26.28
C VAL A 16 -14.02 0.84 -26.27
N VAL A 17 -13.24 0.16 -27.12
CA VAL A 17 -11.95 0.64 -27.66
C VAL A 17 -10.74 0.61 -26.70
N ALA A 18 -10.51 -0.53 -26.07
CA ALA A 18 -9.15 -1.09 -26.13
C ALA A 18 -8.95 -1.56 -27.59
N SER A 19 -8.72 -0.62 -28.51
CA SER A 19 -8.25 -0.98 -29.84
C SER A 19 -6.99 -1.81 -29.66
N LEU A 20 -7.05 -3.10 -30.00
CA LEU A 20 -6.28 -3.79 -31.05
C LEU A 20 -4.87 -3.28 -31.44
N ILE A 21 -4.21 -2.44 -30.64
CA ILE A 21 -3.00 -1.69 -30.99
C ILE A 21 -1.73 -2.48 -30.68
N GLY A 22 -1.85 -3.64 -30.04
CA GLY A 22 -0.70 -4.50 -29.74
C GLY A 22 -0.39 -5.60 -30.74
N TRP A 23 -1.31 -5.97 -31.65
CA TRP A 23 -1.17 -7.19 -32.43
C TRP A 23 -1.05 -6.99 -33.95
N LEU A 24 -1.28 -5.78 -34.47
CA LEU A 24 -1.19 -5.48 -35.90
C LEU A 24 -0.46 -4.15 -36.18
N GLY A 25 0.80 -4.00 -35.75
CA GLY A 25 1.79 -3.09 -36.36
C GLY A 25 1.44 -1.62 -36.69
N GLY A 26 0.34 -1.07 -36.17
CA GLY A 26 -0.14 0.27 -36.48
C GLY A 26 0.62 1.37 -35.74
N LYS A 27 0.72 2.56 -36.34
CA LYS A 27 1.28 3.74 -35.66
C LYS A 27 0.28 4.23 -34.60
N PRO A 28 0.72 4.65 -33.40
CA PRO A 28 -0.18 5.21 -32.38
C PRO A 28 -0.96 6.43 -32.89
N THR A 29 -2.23 6.50 -32.54
CA THR A 29 -3.18 7.57 -32.83
C THR A 29 -3.15 8.66 -31.77
N ASP A 30 -3.78 9.82 -32.02
CA ASP A 30 -3.85 10.91 -31.04
C ASP A 30 -4.67 10.54 -29.79
N ALA A 31 -5.66 9.64 -29.94
CA ALA A 31 -6.41 9.08 -28.82
C ALA A 31 -5.52 8.25 -27.89
N ASP A 32 -4.54 7.52 -28.42
CA ASP A 32 -3.63 6.69 -27.61
C ASP A 32 -2.76 7.55 -26.69
N TYR A 33 -2.28 8.69 -27.18
CA TYR A 33 -1.52 9.64 -26.37
C TYR A 33 -2.39 10.31 -25.30
N ALA A 34 -3.63 10.68 -25.64
CA ALA A 34 -4.56 11.27 -24.68
C ALA A 34 -4.90 10.30 -23.53
N VAL A 35 -5.16 9.03 -23.86
CA VAL A 35 -5.41 7.98 -22.87
C VAL A 35 -4.19 7.79 -21.96
N ALA A 36 -2.98 7.72 -22.53
CA ALA A 36 -1.75 7.54 -21.74
C ALA A 36 -1.46 8.70 -20.76
N LEU A 37 -1.99 9.88 -21.03
CA LEU A 37 -1.79 11.10 -20.24
C LEU A 37 -2.97 11.44 -19.34
N SER A 38 -4.02 10.60 -19.34
CA SER A 38 -5.23 10.86 -18.58
C SER A 38 -4.96 10.72 -17.07
N PRO A 39 -5.51 11.62 -16.22
CA PRO A 39 -5.40 11.49 -14.77
C PRO A 39 -5.92 10.14 -14.25
N GLU A 40 -6.95 9.59 -14.90
CA GLU A 40 -7.57 8.31 -14.55
C GLU A 40 -6.58 7.15 -14.67
N ARG A 41 -5.67 7.17 -15.66
CA ARG A 41 -4.63 6.13 -15.80
C ARG A 41 -3.60 6.17 -14.68
N ILE A 42 -3.28 7.36 -14.18
CA ILE A 42 -2.35 7.51 -13.05
C ILE A 42 -3.01 7.02 -11.76
N THR A 43 -4.29 7.36 -11.56
CA THR A 43 -5.10 6.82 -10.45
C THR A 43 -5.24 5.31 -10.53
N GLU A 44 -5.47 4.76 -11.72
CA GLU A 44 -5.52 3.31 -11.94
C GLU A 44 -4.17 2.65 -11.61
N LEU A 45 -3.04 3.20 -12.08
CA LEU A 45 -1.72 2.70 -11.72
C LEU A 45 -1.53 2.67 -10.20
N HIS A 46 -1.92 3.75 -9.53
CA HIS A 46 -1.83 3.85 -8.08
C HIS A 46 -2.61 2.72 -7.38
N GLN A 47 -3.87 2.52 -7.75
CA GLN A 47 -4.67 1.42 -7.20
C GLN A 47 -4.02 0.06 -7.44
N LEU A 48 -3.51 -0.18 -8.65
CA LEU A 48 -2.84 -1.46 -8.98
C LEU A 48 -1.51 -1.64 -8.23
N VAL A 49 -0.78 -0.56 -7.94
CA VAL A 49 0.44 -0.63 -7.11
C VAL A 49 0.08 -0.97 -5.67
N GLU A 50 -0.95 -0.37 -5.07
CA GLU A 50 -1.39 -0.74 -3.71
C GLU A 50 -1.89 -2.19 -3.64
N GLN A 51 -2.70 -2.59 -4.63
CA GLN A 51 -3.14 -3.98 -4.77
C GLN A 51 -1.97 -4.96 -4.90
N SER A 52 -0.91 -4.57 -5.63
CA SER A 52 0.34 -5.33 -5.75
C SER A 52 1.05 -5.46 -4.40
N LEU A 53 1.11 -4.40 -3.62
CA LEU A 53 1.78 -4.40 -2.32
C LEU A 53 1.08 -5.33 -1.33
N VAL A 54 -0.25 -5.31 -1.28
CA VAL A 54 -1.00 -6.25 -0.45
C VAL A 54 -0.83 -7.67 -0.93
N ALA A 55 -0.96 -7.93 -2.23
CA ALA A 55 -0.76 -9.27 -2.78
C ALA A 55 0.59 -9.85 -2.35
N ARG A 56 1.66 -9.05 -2.39
CA ARG A 56 3.00 -9.44 -1.91
C ARG A 56 3.00 -9.74 -0.42
N THR A 57 2.45 -8.86 0.41
CA THR A 57 2.36 -9.05 1.86
C THR A 57 1.62 -10.33 2.24
N THR A 58 0.42 -10.52 1.68
CA THR A 58 -0.41 -11.71 1.92
C THR A 58 0.29 -12.98 1.44
N THR A 59 0.92 -12.94 0.26
CA THR A 59 1.72 -14.06 -0.28
C THR A 59 2.85 -14.45 0.66
N LEU A 60 3.64 -13.49 1.11
CA LEU A 60 4.80 -13.75 1.98
C LEU A 60 4.38 -14.28 3.36
N LYS A 61 3.28 -13.76 3.92
CA LYS A 61 2.71 -14.27 5.18
C LYS A 61 2.28 -15.74 5.03
N LEU A 62 1.50 -16.04 3.99
CA LEU A 62 1.05 -17.40 3.70
C LEU A 62 2.22 -18.36 3.50
N VAL A 63 3.20 -17.99 2.67
CA VAL A 63 4.36 -18.83 2.39
C VAL A 63 5.17 -19.11 3.66
N ARG A 64 5.34 -18.12 4.54
CA ARG A 64 5.97 -18.30 5.85
C ARG A 64 5.20 -19.29 6.71
N ASP A 65 3.88 -19.11 6.81
CA ASP A 65 3.04 -19.98 7.64
C ASP A 65 3.05 -21.42 7.12
N LEU A 66 3.10 -21.62 5.81
CA LEU A 66 3.25 -22.93 5.17
C LEU A 66 4.65 -23.52 5.38
N ALA A 67 5.70 -22.71 5.35
CA ALA A 67 7.07 -23.16 5.58
C ALA A 67 7.31 -23.66 7.01
N ARG A 68 6.52 -23.21 8.00
CA ARG A 68 6.56 -23.70 9.39
C ARG A 68 5.97 -25.10 9.57
N ARG A 69 5.24 -25.61 8.56
CA ARG A 69 4.58 -26.93 8.58
C ARG A 69 4.80 -27.69 7.27
N PRO A 70 6.06 -28.02 6.94
CA PRO A 70 6.43 -28.59 5.65
C PRO A 70 5.79 -29.98 5.41
N ASP A 71 5.65 -30.78 6.47
CA ASP A 71 5.13 -32.15 6.39
C ASP A 71 3.62 -32.26 6.61
N THR A 72 2.95 -31.13 6.87
CA THR A 72 1.49 -31.10 7.06
C THR A 72 0.79 -30.88 5.71
N PRO A 73 -0.26 -31.67 5.40
CA PRO A 73 -1.10 -31.41 4.24
C PRO A 73 -1.63 -29.96 4.23
N LEU A 74 -1.77 -29.40 3.03
CA LEU A 74 -2.45 -28.12 2.85
C LEU A 74 -3.92 -28.27 3.26
N THR A 75 -4.40 -27.34 4.09
CA THR A 75 -5.81 -27.29 4.47
C THR A 75 -6.64 -26.77 3.29
N GLY A 76 -7.96 -26.99 3.33
CA GLY A 76 -8.87 -26.39 2.35
C GLY A 76 -8.75 -24.86 2.28
N SER A 77 -8.49 -24.20 3.42
CA SER A 77 -8.25 -22.76 3.45
C SER A 77 -6.96 -22.37 2.73
N ASP A 78 -5.87 -23.13 2.92
CA ASP A 78 -4.60 -22.85 2.23
C ASP A 78 -4.76 -22.95 0.71
N LEU A 79 -5.44 -24.00 0.26
CA LEU A 79 -5.71 -24.24 -1.16
C LEU A 79 -6.57 -23.11 -1.74
N ASN A 80 -7.64 -22.73 -1.05
CA ASN A 80 -8.51 -21.63 -1.46
C ASN A 80 -7.72 -20.31 -1.58
N THR A 81 -6.93 -19.95 -0.56
CA THR A 81 -6.11 -18.73 -0.57
C THR A 81 -5.07 -18.74 -1.69
N LEU A 82 -4.40 -19.87 -1.95
CA LEU A 82 -3.43 -19.98 -3.04
C LEU A 82 -4.09 -19.83 -4.42
N LYS A 83 -5.25 -20.45 -4.64
CA LYS A 83 -5.95 -20.41 -5.93
C LYS A 83 -6.62 -19.06 -6.18
N SER A 84 -7.36 -18.51 -5.21
CA SER A 84 -7.95 -17.18 -5.32
C SER A 84 -6.88 -16.10 -5.47
N GLY A 85 -5.79 -16.20 -4.69
CA GLY A 85 -4.63 -15.33 -4.80
C GLY A 85 -3.93 -15.41 -6.16
N THR A 86 -3.86 -16.61 -6.77
CA THR A 86 -3.33 -16.78 -8.13
C THR A 86 -4.20 -16.06 -9.14
N ARG A 87 -5.53 -16.24 -9.10
CA ARG A 87 -6.45 -15.55 -10.03
C ARG A 87 -6.36 -14.04 -9.89
N TYR A 88 -6.32 -13.54 -8.65
CA TYR A 88 -6.14 -12.12 -8.34
C TYR A 88 -4.81 -11.57 -8.89
N TYR A 89 -3.71 -12.28 -8.69
CA TYR A 89 -2.40 -11.89 -9.23
C TYR A 89 -2.38 -11.82 -10.76
N LEU A 90 -3.06 -12.75 -11.44
CA LEU A 90 -3.14 -12.78 -12.90
C LEU A 90 -3.97 -11.60 -13.44
N ASP A 91 -5.11 -11.28 -12.83
CA ASP A 91 -5.91 -10.10 -13.19
C ASP A 91 -5.11 -8.79 -13.01
N LEU A 92 -4.48 -8.65 -11.85
CA LEU A 92 -3.61 -7.52 -11.54
C LEU A 92 -2.48 -7.37 -12.56
N ARG A 93 -1.88 -8.50 -12.97
CA ARG A 93 -0.82 -8.53 -13.97
C ARG A 93 -1.30 -8.07 -15.35
N ASP A 94 -2.48 -8.48 -15.79
CA ASP A 94 -3.02 -8.10 -17.08
C ASP A 94 -3.32 -6.59 -17.13
N ARG A 95 -3.92 -6.05 -16.07
CA ARG A 95 -4.20 -4.60 -15.95
C ARG A 95 -2.91 -3.76 -15.90
N LEU A 96 -1.89 -4.22 -15.19
CA LEU A 96 -0.57 -3.56 -15.21
C LEU A 96 0.09 -3.63 -16.59
N TYR A 97 -0.11 -4.72 -17.35
CA TYR A 97 0.35 -4.79 -18.74
C TYR A 97 -0.37 -3.79 -19.64
N ASP A 98 -1.66 -3.54 -19.43
CA ASP A 98 -2.41 -2.54 -20.18
C ASP A 98 -1.85 -1.14 -19.95
N LEU A 99 -1.58 -0.76 -18.70
CA LEU A 99 -0.95 0.53 -18.37
C LEU A 99 0.47 0.65 -18.93
N ALA A 100 1.28 -0.41 -18.81
CA ALA A 100 2.62 -0.45 -19.37
C ALA A 100 2.61 -0.23 -20.89
N ARG A 101 1.63 -0.82 -21.59
CA ARG A 101 1.43 -0.64 -23.03
C ARG A 101 0.90 0.75 -23.39
N ALA A 102 -0.01 1.30 -22.59
CA ALA A 102 -0.63 2.60 -22.86
C ALA A 102 0.42 3.72 -22.98
N GLY A 103 1.42 3.77 -22.09
CA GLY A 103 2.47 4.80 -22.15
C GLY A 103 3.63 4.50 -23.13
N GLU A 104 3.68 3.33 -23.76
CA GLU A 104 4.77 2.95 -24.66
C GLU A 104 4.93 3.86 -25.91
N PRO A 105 3.86 4.39 -26.55
CA PRO A 105 4.00 5.35 -27.64
C PRO A 105 4.90 6.55 -27.29
N LEU A 106 4.83 7.05 -26.05
CA LEU A 106 5.59 8.20 -25.57
C LEU A 106 7.08 7.90 -25.36
N LEU A 107 7.47 6.63 -25.28
CA LEU A 107 8.89 6.22 -25.29
C LEU A 107 9.55 6.41 -26.65
N THR A 108 8.77 6.44 -27.73
CA THR A 108 9.28 6.42 -29.12
C THR A 108 8.94 7.66 -29.93
N ILE A 109 8.11 8.55 -29.39
CA ILE A 109 7.71 9.79 -30.06
C ILE A 109 8.90 10.76 -30.20
N THR A 110 9.07 11.33 -31.39
CA THR A 110 10.07 12.38 -31.67
C THR A 110 9.58 13.76 -31.22
N ASP A 111 10.50 14.69 -30.94
CA ASP A 111 10.14 16.08 -30.56
C ASP A 111 9.24 16.76 -31.62
N ARG A 112 9.49 16.48 -32.90
CA ARG A 112 8.67 16.99 -34.00
C ARG A 112 7.23 16.43 -33.96
N GLN A 113 7.06 15.15 -33.64
CA GLN A 113 5.74 14.54 -33.52
C GLN A 113 4.99 14.99 -32.28
N LEU A 114 5.73 15.25 -31.19
CA LEU A 114 5.23 15.79 -29.94
C LEU A 114 4.68 17.21 -30.13
N ALA A 115 5.48 18.09 -30.74
CA ALA A 115 5.09 19.47 -31.04
C ALA A 115 3.88 19.56 -31.98
N ARG A 116 3.82 18.71 -33.01
CA ARG A 116 2.67 18.63 -33.92
C ARG A 116 1.35 18.25 -33.24
N ARG A 117 1.43 17.62 -32.07
CA ARG A 117 0.28 17.19 -31.26
C ARG A 117 -0.05 18.16 -30.13
N GLY A 118 0.69 19.28 -30.01
CA GLY A 118 0.55 20.19 -28.88
C GLY A 118 1.00 19.62 -27.53
N LEU A 119 1.78 18.52 -27.54
CA LEU A 119 2.31 17.90 -26.34
C LEU A 119 3.67 18.50 -25.97
N THR A 120 3.98 18.48 -24.68
CA THR A 120 5.23 19.00 -24.11
C THR A 120 6.18 17.87 -23.71
N SER A 121 7.46 18.20 -23.48
CA SER A 121 8.43 17.26 -22.89
C SER A 121 7.98 16.75 -21.52
N ALA A 122 7.25 17.57 -20.75
CA ALA A 122 6.67 17.17 -19.48
C ALA A 122 5.60 16.08 -19.68
N ASP A 123 4.75 16.20 -20.70
CA ASP A 123 3.74 15.18 -21.03
C ASP A 123 4.40 13.88 -21.44
N ARG A 124 5.42 13.96 -22.31
CA ARG A 124 6.24 12.79 -22.65
C ARG A 124 6.81 12.12 -21.41
N LEU A 125 7.42 12.88 -20.50
CA LEU A 125 7.97 12.33 -19.26
C LEU A 125 6.89 11.64 -18.42
N ARG A 126 5.71 12.26 -18.24
CA ARG A 126 4.61 11.63 -17.47
C ARG A 126 4.18 10.29 -18.06
N GLY A 127 4.00 10.18 -19.37
CA GLY A 127 3.60 8.91 -19.98
C GLY A 127 4.71 7.86 -19.99
N ILE A 128 5.97 8.27 -20.10
CA ILE A 128 7.12 7.37 -19.88
C ILE A 128 7.08 6.83 -18.45
N MET A 129 6.84 7.70 -17.47
CA MET A 129 6.78 7.32 -16.07
C MET A 129 5.59 6.40 -15.76
N LEU A 130 4.43 6.60 -16.39
CA LEU A 130 3.29 5.68 -16.30
C LEU A 130 3.68 4.28 -16.82
N SER A 131 4.23 4.21 -18.04
CA SER A 131 4.64 2.95 -18.67
C SER A 131 5.72 2.23 -17.84
N LEU A 132 6.74 2.98 -17.42
CA LEU A 132 7.86 2.47 -16.66
C LEU A 132 7.43 2.04 -15.25
N GLY A 133 6.61 2.84 -14.56
CA GLY A 133 6.07 2.51 -13.25
C GLY A 133 5.30 1.19 -13.27
N ALA A 134 4.35 1.04 -14.20
CA ALA A 134 3.59 -0.21 -14.37
C ALA A 134 4.50 -1.41 -14.70
N ALA A 135 5.47 -1.23 -15.61
CA ALA A 135 6.44 -2.26 -15.96
C ALA A 135 7.31 -2.68 -14.77
N LEU A 136 7.82 -1.72 -13.98
CA LEU A 136 8.60 -1.99 -12.79
C LEU A 136 7.77 -2.72 -11.73
N THR A 137 6.51 -2.32 -11.51
CA THR A 137 5.60 -3.03 -10.59
C THR A 137 5.43 -4.49 -11.00
N LEU A 138 5.32 -4.81 -12.30
CA LEU A 138 5.27 -6.19 -12.79
C LEU A 138 6.54 -7.00 -12.47
N TYR A 139 7.72 -6.40 -12.61
CA TYR A 139 8.98 -7.07 -12.28
C TYR A 139 9.16 -7.23 -10.77
N ASP A 140 8.86 -6.19 -9.99
CA ASP A 140 8.91 -6.23 -8.53
C ASP A 140 7.92 -7.25 -7.95
N ASN A 141 6.72 -7.38 -8.55
CA ASN A 141 5.73 -8.40 -8.20
C ASN A 141 6.29 -9.82 -8.33
N TYR A 142 7.05 -10.06 -9.40
CA TYR A 142 7.69 -11.34 -9.60
C TYR A 142 8.85 -11.56 -8.62
N LEU A 143 9.76 -10.59 -8.54
CA LEU A 143 11.00 -10.69 -7.76
C LEU A 143 10.76 -10.80 -6.25
N LEU A 144 9.72 -10.15 -5.73
CA LEU A 144 9.51 -9.99 -4.29
C LEU A 144 8.41 -10.90 -3.73
N ALA A 145 7.62 -11.52 -4.61
CA ALA A 145 6.56 -12.45 -4.20
C ALA A 145 6.52 -13.71 -5.04
N ALA A 146 6.27 -13.64 -6.36
CA ALA A 146 5.98 -14.86 -7.13
C ALA A 146 7.15 -15.88 -7.13
N ILE A 147 8.40 -15.39 -7.12
CA ILE A 147 9.60 -16.25 -7.12
C ILE A 147 9.68 -17.19 -5.90
N VAL A 148 9.06 -16.85 -4.77
CA VAL A 148 9.12 -17.70 -3.57
C VAL A 148 8.43 -19.05 -3.79
N PHE A 149 7.42 -19.09 -4.67
CA PHE A 149 6.73 -20.33 -5.03
C PHE A 149 7.58 -21.22 -5.93
N GLU A 150 8.57 -20.67 -6.64
CA GLU A 150 9.51 -21.47 -7.43
C GLU A 150 10.47 -22.26 -6.55
N GLU A 151 10.70 -21.85 -5.30
CA GLU A 151 11.64 -22.54 -4.39
C GLU A 151 11.00 -23.74 -3.68
N ASP A 152 9.68 -23.75 -3.46
CA ASP A 152 8.94 -24.88 -2.88
C ASP A 152 8.33 -25.76 -3.99
N PRO A 153 8.80 -27.01 -4.22
CA PRO A 153 8.27 -27.87 -5.28
C PRO A 153 6.79 -28.19 -5.15
N ARG A 154 6.26 -28.27 -3.92
CA ARG A 154 4.85 -28.56 -3.65
C ARG A 154 3.99 -27.38 -4.06
N LEU A 155 4.38 -26.17 -3.66
CA LEU A 155 3.66 -24.95 -4.05
C LEU A 155 3.81 -24.69 -5.55
N ARG A 156 5.03 -24.84 -6.11
CA ARG A 156 5.29 -24.71 -7.55
C ARG A 156 4.37 -25.60 -8.38
N LYS A 157 4.21 -26.87 -7.97
CA LYS A 157 3.29 -27.80 -8.63
C LYS A 157 1.86 -27.28 -8.54
N LEU A 158 1.40 -26.95 -7.33
CA LEU A 158 0.02 -26.50 -7.10
C LEU A 158 -0.34 -25.23 -7.90
N LEU A 159 0.57 -24.25 -8.00
CA LEU A 159 0.35 -23.02 -8.77
C LEU A 159 0.44 -23.22 -10.29
N ASN A 160 0.95 -24.36 -10.76
CA ASN A 160 0.95 -24.76 -12.17
C ASN A 160 -0.17 -25.77 -12.50
N ASP A 161 -0.77 -26.40 -11.50
CA ASP A 161 -1.93 -27.26 -11.70
C ASP A 161 -3.16 -26.42 -12.08
N PRO A 162 -3.89 -26.78 -13.16
CA PRO A 162 -5.10 -26.08 -13.56
C PRO A 162 -6.20 -26.23 -12.50
N ASP A 163 -7.03 -25.21 -12.36
CA ASP A 163 -8.21 -25.23 -11.50
C ASP A 163 -9.34 -24.41 -12.14
N GLN A 164 -10.29 -25.12 -12.76
CA GLN A 164 -11.42 -24.50 -13.44
C GLN A 164 -12.38 -23.80 -12.48
N GLY A 165 -12.43 -24.21 -11.21
CA GLY A 165 -13.28 -23.57 -10.20
C GLY A 165 -12.85 -22.13 -9.88
N PHE A 166 -11.58 -21.82 -10.10
CA PHE A 166 -11.00 -20.49 -9.89
C PHE A 166 -10.60 -19.77 -11.19
N ASP A 167 -10.95 -20.31 -12.36
CA ASP A 167 -10.56 -19.76 -13.66
C ASP A 167 -9.02 -19.66 -13.81
N VAL A 168 -8.31 -20.72 -13.39
CA VAL A 168 -6.85 -20.83 -13.44
C VAL A 168 -6.43 -21.92 -14.41
N ASP A 169 -5.82 -21.53 -15.52
CA ASP A 169 -5.22 -22.46 -16.48
C ASP A 169 -3.96 -23.15 -15.93
N ALA A 170 -3.50 -24.20 -16.61
CA ALA A 170 -2.24 -24.87 -16.30
C ALA A 170 -1.01 -23.95 -16.52
N ASN A 171 0.09 -24.24 -15.82
CA ASN A 171 1.41 -23.62 -16.00
C ASN A 171 1.45 -22.10 -15.84
N GLN A 172 0.60 -21.52 -14.99
CA GLN A 172 0.54 -20.05 -14.81
C GLN A 172 1.80 -19.49 -14.17
N LEU A 173 2.29 -20.09 -13.08
CA LEU A 173 3.56 -19.68 -12.46
C LEU A 173 4.71 -19.78 -13.46
N ALA A 174 4.81 -20.88 -14.21
CA ALA A 174 5.81 -21.05 -15.25
C ALA A 174 5.73 -19.96 -16.33
N ARG A 175 4.53 -19.61 -16.80
CA ARG A 175 4.32 -18.51 -17.77
C ARG A 175 4.75 -17.16 -17.21
N VAL A 176 4.44 -16.87 -15.94
CA VAL A 176 4.88 -15.65 -15.25
C VAL A 176 6.42 -15.61 -15.17
N THR A 177 7.06 -16.71 -14.78
CA THR A 177 8.51 -16.87 -14.70
C THR A 177 9.20 -16.69 -16.06
N LEU A 178 8.70 -17.35 -17.11
CA LEU A 178 9.19 -17.20 -18.48
C LEU A 178 9.08 -15.74 -18.95
N SER A 179 7.95 -15.10 -18.63
CA SER A 179 7.69 -13.71 -18.99
C SER A 179 8.65 -12.75 -18.28
N ALA A 180 8.89 -12.92 -16.98
CA ALA A 180 9.86 -12.10 -16.22
C ALA A 180 11.30 -12.31 -16.73
N ASN A 181 11.61 -13.52 -17.22
CA ASN A 181 12.90 -13.85 -17.81
C ASN A 181 13.02 -13.56 -19.31
N SER A 182 12.04 -12.89 -19.93
CA SER A 182 12.07 -12.61 -21.38
C SER A 182 13.14 -11.58 -21.76
N PRO A 183 14.13 -11.93 -22.63
CA PRO A 183 15.15 -10.99 -23.09
C PRO A 183 14.57 -9.77 -23.81
N ARG A 184 13.52 -9.97 -24.61
CA ARG A 184 12.82 -8.90 -25.33
C ARG A 184 12.16 -7.91 -24.37
N LYS A 185 11.47 -8.40 -23.32
CA LYS A 185 10.86 -7.54 -22.31
C LYS A 185 11.91 -6.80 -21.48
N ARG A 186 13.04 -7.44 -21.14
CA ARG A 186 14.16 -6.75 -20.47
C ARG A 186 14.78 -5.65 -21.33
N HIS A 187 14.94 -5.87 -22.63
CA HIS A 187 15.44 -4.84 -23.54
C HIS A 187 14.48 -3.63 -23.58
N ARG A 188 13.17 -3.89 -23.65
CA ARG A 188 12.14 -2.82 -23.58
C ARG A 188 12.21 -2.05 -22.27
N LEU A 189 12.31 -2.74 -21.13
CA LEU A 189 12.46 -2.09 -19.81
C LEU A 189 13.72 -1.20 -19.76
N ARG A 190 14.88 -1.70 -20.21
CA ARG A 190 16.12 -0.89 -20.24
C ARG A 190 15.99 0.32 -21.15
N LYS A 191 15.29 0.20 -22.28
CA LYS A 191 15.01 1.34 -23.16
C LYS A 191 14.14 2.37 -22.45
N ALA A 192 13.12 1.94 -21.71
CA ALA A 192 12.26 2.83 -20.93
C ALA A 192 13.03 3.55 -19.81
N ILE A 193 13.88 2.83 -19.07
CA ILE A 193 14.75 3.40 -18.04
C ILE A 193 15.67 4.48 -18.63
N ARG A 194 16.40 4.16 -19.71
CA ARG A 194 17.27 5.16 -20.35
C ARG A 194 16.50 6.40 -20.79
N ARG A 195 15.32 6.22 -21.39
CA ARG A 195 14.50 7.35 -21.86
C ARG A 195 13.99 8.19 -20.69
N TYR A 196 13.61 7.56 -19.59
CA TYR A 196 13.25 8.24 -18.35
C TYR A 196 14.43 9.08 -17.82
N GLU A 197 15.61 8.47 -17.68
CA GLU A 197 16.82 9.17 -17.21
C GLU A 197 17.19 10.36 -18.12
N GLU A 198 17.15 10.18 -19.45
CA GLU A 198 17.40 11.26 -20.41
C GLU A 198 16.41 12.42 -20.25
N GLU A 199 15.11 12.15 -20.12
CA GLU A 199 14.10 13.20 -19.95
C GLU A 199 14.17 13.85 -18.56
N MET A 200 14.55 13.11 -17.51
CA MET A 200 14.83 13.67 -16.18
C MET A 200 16.03 14.64 -16.24
N THR A 201 17.15 14.26 -16.87
CA THR A 201 18.29 15.17 -17.05
C THR A 201 17.92 16.42 -17.85
N ARG A 202 17.07 16.30 -18.88
CA ARG A 202 16.55 17.46 -19.62
C ARG A 202 15.68 18.35 -18.74
N LEU A 203 14.85 17.76 -17.87
CA LEU A 203 14.00 18.51 -16.96
C LEU A 203 14.83 19.30 -15.94
N GLU A 204 15.91 18.71 -15.41
CA GLU A 204 16.86 19.35 -14.50
C GLU A 204 17.51 20.61 -15.12
N GLN A 205 17.69 20.64 -16.43
CA GLN A 205 18.18 21.81 -17.16
C GLN A 205 17.13 22.93 -17.30
N THR A 206 15.90 22.70 -16.84
CA THR A 206 14.78 23.66 -16.87
C THR A 206 14.17 23.88 -15.48
N PRO A 207 14.84 24.66 -14.59
CA PRO A 207 14.46 24.76 -13.17
C PRO A 207 13.01 25.19 -12.91
N SER A 208 12.47 26.10 -13.75
CA SER A 208 11.08 26.56 -13.63
C SER A 208 10.07 25.44 -13.94
N THR A 209 10.33 24.64 -14.97
CA THR A 209 9.51 23.46 -15.31
C THR A 209 9.62 22.39 -14.24
N LEU A 210 10.83 22.11 -13.75
CA LEU A 210 11.07 21.17 -12.68
C LEU A 210 10.30 21.56 -11.40
N ALA A 211 10.41 22.82 -10.96
CA ALA A 211 9.69 23.33 -9.80
C ALA A 211 8.17 23.29 -9.97
N ARG A 212 7.66 23.45 -11.21
CA ARG A 212 6.23 23.26 -11.50
C ARG A 212 5.84 21.78 -11.39
N MET A 213 6.61 20.87 -11.99
CA MET A 213 6.32 19.43 -11.95
C MET A 213 6.46 18.84 -10.55
N GLN A 214 7.45 19.27 -9.75
CA GLN A 214 7.61 18.84 -8.35
C GLN A 214 6.43 19.23 -7.44
N ARG A 215 5.65 20.26 -7.83
CA ARG A 215 4.39 20.60 -7.14
C ARG A 215 3.23 19.69 -7.53
N GLU A 216 3.33 18.97 -8.66
CA GLU A 216 2.30 18.02 -9.10
C GLU A 216 2.43 16.70 -8.32
N GLN A 217 1.36 16.31 -7.62
CA GLN A 217 1.33 15.07 -6.83
C GLN A 217 1.59 13.82 -7.69
N SER A 218 1.05 13.78 -8.90
CA SER A 218 1.23 12.68 -9.85
C SER A 218 2.68 12.50 -10.29
N PHE A 219 3.42 13.60 -10.47
CA PHE A 219 4.84 13.53 -10.80
C PHE A 219 5.65 13.02 -9.62
N ARG A 220 5.43 13.58 -8.41
CA ARG A 220 6.09 13.11 -7.18
C ARG A 220 5.85 11.62 -6.97
N TYR A 221 4.61 11.16 -7.18
CA TYR A 221 4.25 9.75 -7.11
C TYR A 221 5.09 8.89 -8.04
N LEU A 222 4.97 9.13 -9.34
CA LEU A 222 5.57 8.26 -10.33
C LEU A 222 7.10 8.26 -10.19
N HIS A 223 7.69 9.41 -9.85
CA HIS A 223 9.12 9.54 -9.63
C HIS A 223 9.56 8.68 -8.44
N ALA A 224 8.87 8.78 -7.31
CA ALA A 224 9.20 8.01 -6.12
C ALA A 224 8.89 6.51 -6.27
N LEU A 225 7.86 6.14 -7.03
CA LEU A 225 7.58 4.75 -7.44
C LEU A 225 8.75 4.15 -8.24
N ILE A 226 9.27 4.91 -9.22
CA ILE A 226 10.38 4.45 -10.08
C ILE A 226 11.69 4.37 -9.29
N GLU A 227 12.08 5.43 -8.59
CA GLU A 227 13.33 5.46 -7.81
C GLU A 227 13.31 4.44 -6.65
N GLY A 228 12.14 4.20 -6.05
CA GLY A 228 11.93 3.21 -5.00
C GLY A 228 11.81 1.76 -5.49
N SER A 229 11.83 1.51 -6.80
CA SER A 229 11.73 0.14 -7.35
C SER A 229 13.06 -0.61 -7.22
N PRO A 230 13.07 -1.81 -6.59
CA PRO A 230 14.24 -2.69 -6.58
C PRO A 230 14.69 -3.07 -7.99
N SER A 231 13.75 -3.32 -8.91
CA SER A 231 14.04 -3.63 -10.31
C SER A 231 14.77 -2.48 -11.02
N TYR A 232 14.38 -1.22 -10.76
CA TYR A 232 15.04 -0.05 -11.33
C TYR A 232 16.46 0.11 -10.78
N SER A 233 16.60 0.09 -9.44
CA SER A 233 17.90 0.10 -8.75
C SER A 233 18.85 -0.97 -9.28
N PHE A 234 18.35 -2.17 -9.50
CA PHE A 234 19.14 -3.30 -9.99
C PHE A 234 19.67 -3.07 -11.41
N VAL A 235 18.84 -2.50 -12.29
CA VAL A 235 19.25 -2.16 -13.67
C VAL A 235 20.23 -0.98 -13.68
N LYS A 236 20.05 0.02 -12.82
CA LYS A 236 20.89 1.22 -12.72
C LYS A 236 22.30 0.94 -12.17
N ARG A 237 22.42 0.08 -11.15
CA ARG A 237 23.72 -0.22 -10.48
C ARG A 237 24.70 -1.01 -11.32
N ARG A 238 24.26 -1.70 -12.39
CA ARG A 238 25.17 -2.45 -13.28
C ARG A 238 25.42 -1.67 -14.57
N LYS A 239 26.69 -1.31 -14.82
CA LYS A 239 27.11 -0.75 -16.12
C LYS A 239 26.63 -1.68 -17.24
N ILE A 240 26.01 -1.07 -18.26
CA ILE A 240 25.38 -1.75 -19.41
C ILE A 240 26.31 -2.79 -20.07
N GLY A 241 27.64 -2.65 -19.92
CA GLY A 241 28.66 -3.54 -20.48
C GLY A 241 28.91 -4.88 -19.74
N GLU A 242 28.48 -5.07 -18.50
CA GLU A 242 28.69 -6.34 -17.77
C GLU A 242 27.53 -7.33 -17.92
N ILE A 243 26.41 -6.91 -18.50
CA ILE A 243 25.25 -7.79 -18.74
C ILE A 243 25.38 -8.40 -20.14
N VAL A 244 26.48 -9.10 -20.37
CA VAL A 244 26.72 -9.90 -21.57
C VAL A 244 27.04 -11.33 -21.11
N LEU A 245 26.29 -12.29 -21.68
CA LEU A 245 26.51 -13.74 -21.61
C LEU A 245 26.41 -14.41 -20.22
N ALA A 246 25.19 -14.59 -19.69
CA ALA A 246 24.81 -15.82 -19.00
C ALA A 246 23.28 -15.88 -18.74
N ASN A 247 22.61 -16.65 -19.60
CA ASN A 247 21.45 -17.53 -19.40
C ASN A 247 20.28 -17.15 -18.48
N PHE A 248 19.14 -17.75 -18.84
CA PHE A 248 17.81 -17.83 -18.22
C PHE A 248 17.75 -17.84 -16.67
N GLU A 249 18.85 -18.11 -16.00
CA GLU A 249 18.98 -18.24 -14.55
C GLU A 249 19.22 -16.92 -13.82
N PHE A 250 19.41 -15.79 -14.49
CA PHE A 250 19.86 -14.56 -13.82
C PHE A 250 18.87 -13.97 -12.80
N LEU A 251 17.58 -13.81 -13.12
CA LEU A 251 16.60 -13.39 -12.08
C LEU A 251 16.36 -14.51 -11.05
N GLY A 252 16.46 -15.77 -11.47
CA GLY A 252 16.36 -16.92 -10.57
C GLY A 252 17.51 -16.97 -9.54
N ARG A 253 18.74 -16.68 -9.97
CA ARG A 253 19.92 -16.53 -9.12
C ARG A 253 19.83 -15.30 -8.24
N VAL A 254 19.36 -14.15 -8.75
CA VAL A 254 19.09 -12.97 -7.91
C VAL A 254 18.07 -13.28 -6.83
N GLY A 255 16.98 -13.99 -7.17
CA GLY A 255 16.02 -14.49 -6.20
C GLY A 255 16.64 -15.42 -5.16
N LYS A 256 17.42 -16.40 -5.61
CA LYS A 256 18.14 -17.35 -4.73
C LYS A 256 19.22 -16.69 -3.87
N ASP A 257 19.94 -15.71 -4.40
CA ASP A 257 21.00 -14.98 -3.69
C ASP A 257 20.39 -14.02 -2.67
N MET A 258 19.29 -13.34 -3.00
CA MET A 258 18.47 -12.61 -2.01
C MET A 258 17.91 -13.56 -0.95
N LEU A 259 17.48 -14.78 -1.33
CA LEU A 259 16.97 -15.77 -0.39
C LEU A 259 18.03 -16.36 0.53
N LYS A 260 19.21 -16.62 -0.01
CA LYS A 260 20.35 -17.17 0.70
C LYS A 260 20.98 -16.15 1.64
N GLY A 261 21.14 -14.89 1.20
CA GLY A 261 21.59 -13.79 2.08
C GLY A 261 20.63 -13.58 3.26
N ALA A 262 19.32 -13.65 3.03
CA ALA A 262 18.31 -13.65 4.11
C ALA A 262 18.57 -14.78 5.13
N ARG A 263 18.84 -15.99 4.64
CA ARG A 263 19.01 -17.18 5.48
C ARG A 263 20.32 -17.17 6.26
N ASP A 264 21.42 -16.73 5.65
CA ASP A 264 22.76 -16.73 6.22
C ASP A 264 22.95 -15.59 7.25
N ASP A 265 22.29 -14.44 7.06
CA ASP A 265 22.33 -13.31 8.01
C ASP A 265 21.26 -13.40 9.13
N GLY A 266 20.45 -14.47 9.16
CA GLY A 266 19.29 -14.58 10.07
C GLY A 266 18.17 -13.57 9.81
N ILE A 267 18.21 -12.88 8.66
CA ILE A 267 17.27 -11.86 8.22
C ILE A 267 16.16 -12.54 7.40
N ASN A 268 14.96 -12.70 7.95
CA ASN A 268 13.85 -13.30 7.20
C ASN A 268 13.66 -12.62 5.82
N LEU A 269 13.39 -13.39 4.76
CA LEU A 269 13.04 -12.84 3.44
C LEU A 269 11.88 -11.85 3.50
N VAL A 270 11.00 -12.09 4.46
CA VAL A 270 9.90 -11.21 4.81
C VAL A 270 10.38 -9.88 5.38
N SER A 271 11.52 -9.80 6.08
CA SER A 271 12.15 -8.53 6.48
C SER A 271 12.69 -7.74 5.28
N MET A 272 13.15 -8.41 4.22
CA MET A 272 13.52 -7.76 2.95
C MET A 272 12.31 -7.40 2.08
N GLY A 273 11.28 -8.24 2.04
CA GLY A 273 10.03 -8.00 1.31
C GLY A 273 9.11 -6.97 1.99
N PHE A 274 9.07 -6.94 3.32
CA PHE A 274 8.45 -5.86 4.10
C PHE A 274 9.37 -4.63 4.14
N GLY A 275 10.69 -4.76 4.15
CA GLY A 275 11.58 -3.61 4.32
C GLY A 275 11.88 -2.80 3.07
N ASN A 276 11.77 -3.36 1.86
CA ASN A 276 12.30 -2.74 0.64
C ASN A 276 11.39 -2.78 -0.59
N THR A 277 10.09 -3.00 -0.41
CA THR A 277 9.16 -3.07 -1.55
C THR A 277 8.22 -1.89 -1.54
N VAL A 278 8.46 -0.88 -2.39
CA VAL A 278 7.61 0.26 -2.87
C VAL A 278 6.54 0.85 -1.92
N GLY A 279 5.70 0.06 -1.25
CA GLY A 279 4.89 0.45 -0.08
C GLY A 279 5.68 0.60 1.22
N MET A 280 6.95 0.21 1.19
CA MET A 280 7.97 0.41 2.22
C MET A 280 9.26 0.89 1.54
N TYR A 281 9.18 1.85 0.60
CA TYR A 281 10.31 2.77 0.49
C TYR A 281 10.24 3.62 1.76
N GLU A 282 10.70 3.08 2.89
CA GLU A 282 11.08 3.86 4.06
C GLU A 282 12.47 4.40 3.74
N ALA A 283 12.54 5.56 3.07
CA ALA A 283 13.82 6.20 2.75
C ALA A 283 14.73 6.30 4.00
N ARG A 284 14.08 6.40 5.16
CA ARG A 284 14.62 6.34 6.50
C ARG A 284 13.52 5.88 7.47
N LYS A 285 13.90 5.64 8.72
CA LYS A 285 12.94 5.56 9.84
C LYS A 285 12.36 6.94 10.16
N GLY A 286 11.15 6.93 10.74
CA GLY A 286 10.49 8.12 11.25
C GLY A 286 11.28 8.77 12.38
N LYS A 287 11.08 10.08 12.57
CA LYS A 287 11.80 10.84 13.60
C LYS A 287 11.44 10.44 15.03
N LEU A 288 10.28 9.84 15.24
CA LEU A 288 9.82 9.32 16.54
C LEU A 288 10.12 7.82 16.73
N PHE A 289 10.74 7.16 15.75
CA PHE A 289 11.01 5.73 15.81
C PHE A 289 11.94 5.39 16.98
N ALA A 290 11.53 4.42 17.79
CA ALA A 290 12.27 3.93 18.95
C ALA A 290 12.60 5.01 20.03
N ASP A 291 11.89 6.13 20.04
CA ASP A 291 11.98 7.12 21.11
C ASP A 291 11.18 6.65 22.34
N ALA A 292 11.88 6.07 23.30
CA ALA A 292 11.29 5.51 24.52
C ALA A 292 10.61 6.58 25.39
N ASP A 293 11.12 7.81 25.39
CA ASP A 293 10.57 8.91 26.19
C ASP A 293 9.25 9.41 25.60
N VAL A 294 9.17 9.53 24.28
CA VAL A 294 7.91 9.84 23.58
C VAL A 294 6.89 8.73 23.81
N CYS A 295 7.29 7.48 23.65
CA CYS A 295 6.39 6.35 23.89
C CYS A 295 5.83 6.37 25.32
N THR A 296 6.69 6.57 26.33
CA THR A 296 6.27 6.61 27.74
C THR A 296 5.31 7.78 28.01
N ARG A 297 5.62 8.97 27.50
CA ARG A 297 4.75 10.16 27.68
C ARG A 297 3.40 9.97 27.01
N LEU A 298 3.36 9.42 25.80
CA LEU A 298 2.12 9.20 25.07
C LEU A 298 1.26 8.12 25.75
N SER A 299 1.86 6.99 26.14
CA SER A 299 1.15 5.94 26.89
C SER A 299 0.50 6.47 28.17
N ALA A 300 1.12 7.43 28.86
CA ALA A 300 0.58 8.03 30.07
C ALA A 300 -0.57 9.03 29.83
N GLN A 301 -0.75 9.51 28.59
CA GLN A 301 -1.77 10.50 28.23
C GLN A 301 -2.96 9.91 27.48
N LEU A 302 -2.74 8.81 26.77
CA LEU A 302 -3.74 8.11 25.97
C LEU A 302 -4.88 7.59 26.85
N ARG A 303 -6.10 7.78 26.37
CA ARG A 303 -7.34 7.30 26.98
C ARG A 303 -8.12 6.45 25.98
N PRO A 304 -8.98 5.53 26.44
CA PRO A 304 -9.83 4.75 25.56
C PRO A 304 -10.55 5.64 24.56
N LEU A 305 -10.56 5.20 23.30
CA LEU A 305 -11.15 5.88 22.15
C LEU A 305 -10.40 7.12 21.63
N ASP A 306 -9.22 7.45 22.17
CA ASP A 306 -8.35 8.44 21.52
C ASP A 306 -8.01 7.99 20.09
N ILE A 307 -8.05 8.94 19.16
CA ILE A 307 -7.78 8.74 17.73
C ILE A 307 -6.36 9.22 17.45
N LEU A 308 -5.54 8.36 16.87
CA LEU A 308 -4.15 8.66 16.53
C LEU A 308 -4.05 8.93 15.03
N LEU A 309 -3.52 10.09 14.67
CA LEU A 309 -3.22 10.48 13.29
C LEU A 309 -1.70 10.47 13.08
N GLU A 310 -1.22 9.96 11.95
CA GLU A 310 0.20 9.95 11.63
C GLU A 310 0.54 10.66 10.31
N LYS A 311 1.77 11.19 10.23
CA LYS A 311 2.45 11.60 8.99
C LYS A 311 3.72 10.79 8.79
N THR A 312 3.85 10.16 7.64
CA THR A 312 5.04 9.41 7.25
C THR A 312 5.56 9.84 5.88
N PRO A 313 6.12 11.06 5.73
CA PRO A 313 6.51 11.58 4.43
C PRO A 313 7.67 10.79 3.79
N PHE A 314 8.36 9.98 4.60
CA PHE A 314 9.38 9.03 4.17
C PHE A 314 8.81 7.71 3.66
N ARG A 315 7.50 7.45 3.78
CA ARG A 315 6.78 6.34 3.16
C ARG A 315 6.10 6.84 1.90
N LEU A 316 6.28 6.09 0.81
CA LEU A 316 5.70 6.45 -0.48
C LEU A 316 4.18 6.68 -0.40
N THR A 317 3.47 5.92 0.41
CA THR A 317 2.00 5.90 0.42
C THR A 317 1.33 7.05 1.13
N ASP A 318 2.02 7.65 2.08
CA ASP A 318 1.62 8.91 2.71
C ASP A 318 1.60 10.07 1.69
N SER A 319 2.43 10.00 0.63
CA SER A 319 2.43 11.03 -0.43
C SER A 319 1.15 11.02 -1.31
N PHE A 320 0.30 10.00 -1.18
CA PHE A 320 -0.92 9.86 -2.01
C PHE A 320 -2.21 10.16 -1.28
N ILE A 321 -2.18 10.19 0.04
CA ILE A 321 -3.37 10.49 0.83
C ILE A 321 -3.51 12.01 0.83
N PRO A 322 -4.58 12.55 0.21
CA PRO A 322 -4.77 13.98 0.15
C PRO A 322 -4.84 14.56 1.56
N GLY A 323 -4.10 15.65 1.77
CA GLY A 323 -4.01 16.30 3.06
C GLY A 323 -2.64 16.14 3.71
N HIS A 324 -2.55 16.57 4.96
CA HIS A 324 -1.36 16.40 5.77
C HIS A 324 -1.28 14.97 6.28
N PHE A 325 -2.22 14.51 7.11
CA PHE A 325 -2.17 13.20 7.75
C PHE A 325 -2.42 12.05 6.76
N GLY A 326 -1.58 11.02 6.83
CA GLY A 326 -1.61 9.86 5.94
C GLY A 326 -2.32 8.65 6.52
N HIS A 327 -2.54 8.56 7.83
CA HIS A 327 -3.19 7.39 8.41
C HIS A 327 -3.85 7.73 9.74
N VAL A 328 -4.81 6.88 10.14
CA VAL A 328 -5.57 7.05 11.37
C VAL A 328 -5.81 5.70 12.03
N ALA A 329 -5.76 5.70 13.36
CA ALA A 329 -5.95 4.52 14.20
C ALA A 329 -6.71 4.86 15.48
N ILE A 330 -7.18 3.85 16.20
CA ILE A 330 -7.98 3.99 17.43
C ILE A 330 -7.26 3.32 18.59
N TRP A 331 -7.08 4.04 19.69
CA TRP A 331 -6.63 3.48 20.95
C TRP A 331 -7.80 2.82 21.70
N ILE A 332 -7.71 1.52 21.99
CA ILE A 332 -8.79 0.80 22.67
C ILE A 332 -8.72 0.85 24.21
N GLY A 333 -7.61 1.32 24.77
CA GLY A 333 -7.35 1.28 26.21
C GLY A 333 -6.55 0.05 26.64
N SER A 334 -5.91 0.16 27.80
CA SER A 334 -5.19 -0.93 28.47
C SER A 334 -6.14 -2.02 28.97
N GLU A 335 -5.59 -3.15 29.43
CA GLU A 335 -6.38 -4.18 30.12
C GLU A 335 -7.17 -3.57 31.29
N ARG A 336 -6.55 -2.67 32.06
CA ARG A 336 -7.20 -1.97 33.16
C ARG A 336 -8.41 -1.17 32.69
N ASP A 337 -8.25 -0.39 31.63
CA ASP A 337 -9.34 0.41 31.08
C ASP A 337 -10.51 -0.47 30.60
N LEU A 338 -10.21 -1.57 29.91
CA LEU A 338 -11.23 -2.52 29.44
C LEU A 338 -11.95 -3.21 30.60
N ARG A 339 -11.28 -3.45 31.73
CA ARG A 339 -11.91 -3.97 32.96
C ARG A 339 -12.80 -2.92 33.61
N GLU A 340 -12.33 -1.68 33.76
CA GLU A 340 -13.10 -0.56 34.32
C GLU A 340 -14.35 -0.24 33.46
N LEU A 341 -14.21 -0.36 32.15
CA LEU A 341 -15.32 -0.25 31.21
C LEU A 341 -16.24 -1.47 31.25
N GLY A 342 -15.88 -2.59 31.88
CA GLY A 342 -16.68 -3.82 31.89
C GLY A 342 -16.74 -4.53 30.54
N LEU A 343 -15.68 -4.40 29.74
CA LEU A 343 -15.51 -5.00 28.42
C LEU A 343 -14.60 -6.23 28.44
N TRP A 344 -13.76 -6.39 29.47
CA TRP A 344 -12.73 -7.43 29.48
C TRP A 344 -13.26 -8.85 29.22
N GLU A 345 -14.40 -9.21 29.82
CA GLU A 345 -15.04 -10.53 29.64
C GLU A 345 -15.99 -10.58 28.43
N HIS A 346 -16.04 -9.53 27.60
CA HIS A 346 -16.94 -9.50 26.44
C HIS A 346 -16.43 -10.44 25.32
N PRO A 347 -17.32 -11.18 24.61
CA PRO A 347 -16.92 -12.12 23.56
C PRO A 347 -16.06 -11.54 22.43
N ALA A 348 -16.19 -10.23 22.16
CA ALA A 348 -15.37 -9.54 21.17
C ALA A 348 -13.97 -9.16 21.67
N VAL A 349 -13.71 -9.19 22.99
CA VAL A 349 -12.43 -8.83 23.61
C VAL A 349 -11.60 -10.08 23.96
N ILE A 350 -12.27 -11.16 24.39
CA ILE A 350 -11.64 -12.44 24.77
C ILE A 350 -10.62 -12.96 23.74
N PRO A 351 -10.89 -12.96 22.43
CA PRO A 351 -9.93 -13.44 21.43
C PRO A 351 -8.60 -12.67 21.42
N HIS A 352 -8.59 -11.45 21.97
CA HIS A 352 -7.46 -10.53 21.93
C HIS A 352 -6.71 -10.41 23.27
N HIS A 353 -7.13 -11.13 24.33
CA HIS A 353 -6.50 -11.05 25.66
C HIS A 353 -4.98 -11.23 25.61
N ALA A 354 -4.49 -12.21 24.85
CA ALA A 354 -3.05 -12.50 24.75
C ALA A 354 -2.23 -11.36 24.11
N LEU A 355 -2.88 -10.48 23.31
CA LEU A 355 -2.24 -9.33 22.70
C LEU A 355 -2.33 -8.08 23.57
N ILE A 356 -3.38 -7.96 24.39
CA ILE A 356 -3.70 -6.75 25.17
C ILE A 356 -3.02 -6.74 26.55
N ARG A 357 -2.77 -7.92 27.15
CA ARG A 357 -2.17 -8.04 28.48
C ARG A 357 -0.85 -7.29 28.59
N GLU A 358 -0.64 -6.63 29.72
CA GLU A 358 0.63 -5.96 30.02
C GLU A 358 1.73 -6.97 30.37
N GLU A 359 1.35 -8.10 30.99
CA GLU A 359 2.27 -9.18 31.34
C GLU A 359 2.37 -10.22 30.20
N GLY A 360 3.54 -10.31 29.59
CA GLY A 360 3.87 -11.35 28.62
C GLY A 360 4.18 -12.70 29.26
N THR A 361 4.42 -13.72 28.43
CA THR A 361 5.05 -14.96 28.90
C THR A 361 6.43 -14.67 29.51
N PRO A 362 6.80 -15.31 30.64
CA PRO A 362 8.11 -15.13 31.25
C PRO A 362 9.24 -15.34 30.24
N GLY A 363 10.07 -14.31 30.02
CA GLY A 363 11.19 -14.32 29.07
C GLY A 363 10.98 -13.49 27.79
N ASP A 364 9.80 -12.91 27.58
CA ASP A 364 9.52 -12.04 26.43
C ASP A 364 9.35 -10.57 26.84
N SER A 365 9.88 -9.64 26.06
CA SER A 365 9.68 -8.19 26.23
C SER A 365 8.35 -7.78 25.60
N HIS A 366 7.27 -8.43 26.05
CA HIS A 366 5.94 -8.26 25.51
C HIS A 366 5.46 -6.81 25.65
N ARG A 367 4.89 -6.28 24.58
CA ARG A 367 4.30 -4.95 24.55
C ARG A 367 2.83 -5.09 24.17
N PRO A 368 1.90 -4.46 24.92
CA PRO A 368 0.49 -4.63 24.66
C PRO A 368 0.10 -3.97 23.33
N HIS A 369 -0.75 -4.65 22.57
CA HIS A 369 -1.25 -4.21 21.28
C HIS A 369 -2.60 -3.50 21.50
N LEU A 370 -2.55 -2.19 21.68
CA LEU A 370 -3.68 -1.37 22.15
C LEU A 370 -4.21 -0.42 21.07
N ILE A 371 -3.70 -0.53 19.84
CA ILE A 371 -4.09 0.31 18.70
C ILE A 371 -4.80 -0.57 17.67
N VAL A 372 -6.06 -0.29 17.37
CA VAL A 372 -6.74 -0.87 16.21
C VAL A 372 -6.46 -0.01 14.99
N GLU A 373 -5.89 -0.60 13.95
CA GLU A 373 -5.59 0.09 12.71
C GLU A 373 -5.81 -0.80 11.48
N ALA A 374 -6.18 -0.17 10.36
CA ALA A 374 -6.28 -0.82 9.06
C ALA A 374 -4.95 -0.66 8.31
N LEU A 375 -4.15 -1.73 8.26
CA LEU A 375 -2.93 -1.79 7.46
C LEU A 375 -3.16 -2.61 6.20
N ARG A 376 -2.18 -2.61 5.29
CA ARG A 376 -2.17 -3.48 4.10
C ARG A 376 -2.34 -4.97 4.42
N SER A 377 -1.92 -5.41 5.60
CA SER A 377 -2.08 -6.78 6.10
C SER A 377 -3.51 -7.10 6.57
N GLY A 378 -4.41 -6.12 6.55
CA GLY A 378 -5.74 -6.15 7.14
C GLY A 378 -5.83 -5.31 8.41
N VAL A 379 -7.01 -5.27 9.01
CA VAL A 379 -7.24 -4.62 10.30
C VAL A 379 -6.64 -5.48 11.41
N GLN A 380 -5.80 -4.88 12.25
CA GLN A 380 -5.09 -5.59 13.31
C GLN A 380 -4.97 -4.75 14.58
N LEU A 381 -4.53 -5.41 15.67
CA LEU A 381 -4.04 -4.74 16.87
C LEU A 381 -2.52 -4.55 16.73
N SER A 382 -2.05 -3.35 17.00
CA SER A 382 -0.64 -2.95 16.92
C SER A 382 -0.16 -2.32 18.23
N THR A 383 1.16 -2.31 18.41
CA THR A 383 1.80 -1.68 19.57
C THR A 383 2.04 -0.18 19.32
N LEU A 384 2.05 0.63 20.37
CA LEU A 384 2.39 2.06 20.25
C LEU A 384 3.79 2.29 19.65
N PRO A 385 4.85 1.54 20.02
CA PRO A 385 6.16 1.67 19.38
C PRO A 385 6.16 1.40 17.87
N ASP A 386 5.38 0.41 17.39
CA ASP A 386 5.28 0.14 15.96
C ASP A 386 4.59 1.29 15.24
N PHE A 387 3.52 1.82 15.83
CA PHE A 387 2.81 3.00 15.32
C PHE A 387 3.70 4.25 15.31
N LEU A 388 4.61 4.44 16.28
CA LEU A 388 5.47 5.62 16.38
C LEU A 388 6.66 5.67 15.40
N ASN A 389 6.76 4.74 14.46
CA ASN A 389 7.66 4.91 13.31
C ASN A 389 7.10 5.96 12.34
N VAL A 390 7.05 7.23 12.76
CA VAL A 390 6.42 8.38 12.08
C VAL A 390 7.25 9.65 12.29
N ASP A 391 6.96 10.70 11.52
CA ASP A 391 7.54 12.03 11.75
C ASP A 391 6.64 12.91 12.61
N ASP A 392 5.35 12.89 12.31
CA ASP A 392 4.33 13.66 13.01
C ASP A 392 3.26 12.71 13.56
N VAL A 393 2.79 13.00 14.77
CA VAL A 393 1.63 12.31 15.37
C VAL A 393 0.73 13.35 16.03
N ALA A 394 -0.57 13.25 15.79
CA ALA A 394 -1.59 14.00 16.52
C ALA A 394 -2.55 13.04 17.22
N ILE A 395 -2.91 13.36 18.47
CA ILE A 395 -3.90 12.59 19.24
C ILE A 395 -5.14 13.45 19.41
N LEU A 396 -6.27 12.92 18.96
CA LEU A 396 -7.58 13.56 19.07
C LEU A 396 -8.46 12.78 20.05
N ARG A 397 -9.06 13.49 20.99
CA ARG A 397 -9.97 12.90 21.98
C ARG A 397 -11.42 13.19 21.63
N PRO A 398 -12.31 12.17 21.56
CA PRO A 398 -13.75 12.34 21.35
C PRO A 398 -14.45 12.94 22.58
N VAL A 399 -14.28 14.23 22.83
CA VAL A 399 -14.84 14.88 24.04
C VAL A 399 -16.37 14.92 24.03
N ALA A 400 -17.01 14.85 22.87
CA ALA A 400 -18.46 14.70 22.75
C ALA A 400 -19.00 13.41 23.42
N LEU A 401 -18.15 12.40 23.62
CA LEU A 401 -18.50 11.12 24.26
C LEU A 401 -18.00 11.04 25.71
N ALA A 402 -17.36 12.08 26.25
CA ALA A 402 -16.63 12.00 27.53
C ALA A 402 -17.49 11.50 28.70
N ASP A 403 -18.77 11.88 28.72
CA ASP A 403 -19.73 11.49 29.76
C ASP A 403 -20.66 10.32 29.33
N ASP A 404 -20.53 9.83 28.10
CA ASP A 404 -21.34 8.72 27.57
C ASP A 404 -20.54 7.40 27.58
N ARG A 405 -20.54 6.77 28.75
CA ARG A 405 -19.83 5.51 28.98
C ARG A 405 -20.31 4.39 28.05
N GLU A 406 -21.59 4.34 27.69
CA GLU A 406 -22.09 3.28 26.80
C GLU A 406 -21.70 3.53 25.34
N ALA A 407 -21.70 4.78 24.87
CA ALA A 407 -21.17 5.12 23.54
C ALA A 407 -19.68 4.79 23.43
N ILE A 408 -18.87 5.04 24.48
CA ILE A 408 -17.46 4.64 24.52
C ILE A 408 -17.34 3.12 24.42
N ARG A 409 -18.11 2.38 25.23
CA ARG A 409 -18.12 0.90 25.23
C ARG A 409 -18.49 0.34 23.87
N GLU A 410 -19.56 0.82 23.28
CA GLU A 410 -20.02 0.42 21.94
C GLU A 410 -18.93 0.68 20.90
N SER A 411 -18.30 1.86 20.94
CA SER A 411 -17.31 2.25 19.94
C SER A 411 -16.05 1.38 19.97
N ILE A 412 -15.56 1.03 21.16
CA ILE A 412 -14.44 0.08 21.32
C ILE A 412 -14.81 -1.31 20.78
N LEU A 413 -16.03 -1.78 21.05
CA LEU A 413 -16.52 -3.06 20.54
C LEU A 413 -16.64 -3.04 19.01
N LEU A 414 -17.10 -1.93 18.42
CA LEU A 414 -17.17 -1.77 16.98
C LEU A 414 -15.78 -1.75 16.34
N ALA A 415 -14.79 -1.09 16.95
CA ALA A 415 -13.39 -1.13 16.49
C ALA A 415 -12.84 -2.56 16.52
N LEU A 416 -13.00 -3.28 17.63
CA LEU A 416 -12.51 -4.66 17.78
C LEU A 416 -13.19 -5.64 16.81
N ARG A 417 -14.48 -5.45 16.50
CA ARG A 417 -15.19 -6.24 15.48
C ARG A 417 -14.62 -6.10 14.08
N GLN A 418 -13.85 -5.05 13.80
CA GLN A 418 -13.19 -4.88 12.50
C GLN A 418 -11.89 -5.70 12.40
N VAL A 419 -11.28 -6.07 13.54
CA VAL A 419 -10.01 -6.81 13.57
C VAL A 419 -10.15 -8.12 12.79
N GLY A 420 -9.24 -8.36 11.86
CA GLY A 420 -9.24 -9.50 10.95
C GLY A 420 -9.89 -9.26 9.59
N LYS A 421 -10.56 -8.13 9.37
CA LYS A 421 -11.04 -7.76 8.03
C LYS A 421 -9.90 -7.43 7.07
N GLU A 422 -10.14 -7.66 5.78
CA GLU A 422 -9.21 -7.26 4.72
C GLU A 422 -9.22 -5.74 4.52
N TYR A 423 -8.14 -5.19 3.97
CA TYR A 423 -8.03 -3.77 3.64
C TYR A 423 -8.79 -3.45 2.34
N ASP A 424 -9.49 -2.31 2.27
CA ASP A 424 -10.15 -1.86 1.03
C ASP A 424 -9.21 -1.06 0.12
N PHE A 425 -9.00 -1.54 -1.10
CA PHE A 425 -8.15 -0.87 -2.10
C PHE A 425 -8.92 0.10 -3.00
N ASN A 426 -10.26 0.07 -2.93
CA ASN A 426 -11.12 0.89 -3.77
C ASN A 426 -11.55 2.20 -3.10
N PHE A 427 -11.21 2.37 -1.81
CA PHE A 427 -11.60 3.51 -0.97
C PHE A 427 -13.11 3.76 -1.01
N ASP A 428 -13.92 2.69 -0.99
CA ASP A 428 -15.39 2.75 -1.11
C ASP A 428 -16.06 2.42 0.23
N VAL A 429 -16.47 3.45 0.97
CA VAL A 429 -17.06 3.31 2.33
C VAL A 429 -18.43 2.62 2.36
N ASN A 430 -18.98 2.26 1.19
CA ASN A 430 -20.26 1.54 1.10
C ASN A 430 -20.08 0.02 1.10
N THR A 431 -18.85 -0.50 1.16
CA THR A 431 -18.58 -1.94 1.19
C THR A 431 -18.18 -2.40 2.59
N THR A 432 -18.92 -3.35 3.17
CA THR A 432 -18.73 -3.74 4.58
C THR A 432 -17.67 -4.82 4.80
N GLU A 433 -17.14 -5.41 3.72
CA GLU A 433 -16.19 -6.54 3.74
C GLU A 433 -14.72 -6.09 3.82
N LYS A 434 -14.41 -4.84 3.45
CA LYS A 434 -13.05 -4.30 3.40
C LYS A 434 -13.03 -2.88 3.98
N ILE A 435 -11.98 -2.49 4.70
CA ILE A 435 -11.93 -1.20 5.41
C ILE A 435 -10.64 -0.43 5.13
N VAL A 436 -10.76 0.88 4.87
CA VAL A 436 -9.63 1.84 4.88
C VAL A 436 -9.45 2.43 6.30
N CYS A 437 -8.25 2.90 6.64
CA CYS A 437 -7.96 3.46 7.96
C CYS A 437 -8.94 4.56 8.41
N SER A 438 -9.34 5.48 7.53
CA SER A 438 -10.31 6.52 7.84
C SER A 438 -11.75 6.01 7.95
N GLU A 439 -12.09 4.94 7.24
CA GLU A 439 -13.37 4.24 7.38
C GLU A 439 -13.45 3.49 8.72
N LEU A 440 -12.33 2.98 9.25
CA LEU A 440 -12.30 2.35 10.57
C LEU A 440 -12.86 3.29 11.64
N VAL A 441 -12.47 4.57 11.62
CA VAL A 441 -12.99 5.58 12.57
C VAL A 441 -14.48 5.85 12.33
N TYR A 442 -14.88 5.97 11.06
CA TYR A 442 -16.27 6.17 10.67
C TYR A 442 -17.19 5.06 11.20
N VAL A 443 -16.81 3.79 11.03
CA VAL A 443 -17.62 2.64 11.48
C VAL A 443 -17.50 2.38 12.98
N ALA A 444 -16.37 2.73 13.60
CA ALA A 444 -16.14 2.47 15.01
C ALA A 444 -16.80 3.50 15.91
N ILE A 445 -16.96 4.75 15.48
CA ILE A 445 -17.48 5.84 16.33
C ILE A 445 -18.72 6.46 15.67
N PRO A 446 -19.87 5.75 15.69
CA PRO A 446 -21.09 6.19 14.99
C PRO A 446 -21.74 7.43 15.64
N ALA A 447 -21.39 7.74 16.89
CA ALA A 447 -21.92 8.90 17.61
C ALA A 447 -21.41 10.25 17.06
N ILE A 448 -20.31 10.25 16.30
CA ILE A 448 -19.76 11.45 15.66
C ILE A 448 -20.27 11.55 14.22
N ALA A 449 -20.77 12.71 13.85
CA ALA A 449 -21.10 13.03 12.47
C ALA A 449 -19.82 13.36 11.68
N TRP A 450 -19.23 12.34 11.06
CA TRP A 450 -18.00 12.49 10.28
C TRP A 450 -18.24 13.21 8.94
N PRO A 451 -17.36 14.15 8.54
CA PRO A 451 -17.44 14.75 7.21
C PRO A 451 -17.03 13.72 6.15
N THR A 452 -17.91 13.52 5.16
CA THR A 452 -17.67 12.65 4.00
C THR A 452 -17.71 13.47 2.72
N GLU A 453 -16.79 13.22 1.80
CA GLU A 453 -16.82 13.79 0.44
C GLU A 453 -17.30 12.76 -0.57
N ASN A 454 -17.92 13.19 -1.68
CA ASN A 454 -18.26 12.30 -2.79
C ASN A 454 -17.21 12.40 -3.89
N THR A 455 -16.34 11.39 -3.98
CA THR A 455 -15.34 11.27 -5.06
C THR A 455 -15.74 10.14 -6.00
N LEU A 456 -15.98 10.45 -7.29
CA LEU A 456 -16.36 9.47 -8.32
C LEU A 456 -17.58 8.61 -7.94
N GLY A 457 -18.57 9.19 -7.26
CA GLY A 457 -19.80 8.50 -6.84
C GLY A 457 -19.68 7.67 -5.57
N ARG A 458 -18.54 7.74 -4.86
CA ARG A 458 -18.30 7.08 -3.57
C ARG A 458 -18.14 8.12 -2.47
N SER A 459 -18.78 7.88 -1.33
CA SER A 459 -18.49 8.68 -0.13
C SER A 459 -17.12 8.25 0.41
N THR A 460 -16.26 9.20 0.75
CA THR A 460 -14.89 8.94 1.22
C THR A 460 -14.58 9.85 2.40
N ILE A 461 -13.92 9.31 3.42
CA ILE A 461 -13.36 10.04 4.56
C ILE A 461 -11.84 9.96 4.49
N SER A 462 -11.13 11.04 4.81
CA SER A 462 -9.66 11.07 4.86
C SER A 462 -9.18 11.29 6.31
N PRO A 463 -7.91 10.99 6.64
CA PRO A 463 -7.36 11.34 7.95
C PRO A 463 -7.44 12.85 8.24
N ASP A 464 -7.27 13.70 7.22
CA ASP A 464 -7.47 15.13 7.38
C ASP A 464 -8.92 15.47 7.71
N HIS A 465 -9.93 14.85 7.08
CA HIS A 465 -11.35 15.04 7.47
C HIS A 465 -11.60 14.75 8.95
N VAL A 466 -10.96 13.72 9.50
CA VAL A 466 -11.00 13.42 10.94
C VAL A 466 -10.33 14.57 11.73
N ALA A 467 -9.14 15.01 11.30
CA ALA A 467 -8.41 16.10 11.95
C ALA A 467 -9.15 17.44 11.97
N GLN A 468 -9.96 17.72 10.94
CA GLN A 468 -10.74 18.96 10.84
C GLN A 468 -11.76 19.11 11.98
N LEU A 469 -12.29 18.00 12.50
CA LEU A 469 -13.24 18.03 13.61
C LEU A 469 -12.62 18.51 14.93
N ALA A 470 -11.29 18.64 15.02
CA ALA A 470 -10.63 19.21 16.18
C ALA A 470 -10.62 20.75 16.20
N TRP A 471 -11.09 21.42 15.14
CA TRP A 471 -10.97 22.87 15.04
C TRP A 471 -11.81 23.65 16.05
N GLN A 472 -12.97 23.14 16.43
CA GLN A 472 -13.85 23.80 17.40
C GLN A 472 -13.73 23.18 18.79
N GLU A 473 -12.78 22.26 18.99
CA GLU A 473 -12.64 21.44 20.21
C GLU A 473 -13.87 20.58 20.55
N ASP A 474 -14.86 20.52 19.66
CA ASP A 474 -16.08 19.72 19.70
C ASP A 474 -16.41 19.30 18.25
N PRO A 475 -16.56 18.01 17.92
CA PRO A 475 -16.60 16.84 18.82
C PRO A 475 -15.24 16.28 19.25
N LEU A 476 -14.14 16.76 18.65
CA LEU A 476 -12.80 16.28 18.96
C LEU A 476 -11.95 17.38 19.60
N GLN A 477 -11.14 17.02 20.59
CA GLN A 477 -10.11 17.89 21.17
C GLN A 477 -8.71 17.40 20.76
N LEU A 478 -7.84 18.32 20.32
CA LEU A 478 -6.43 18.00 20.10
C LEU A 478 -5.70 17.89 21.46
N VAL A 479 -5.25 16.68 21.81
CA VAL A 479 -4.55 16.39 23.08
C VAL A 479 -3.07 16.70 22.97
N VAL A 480 -2.43 16.27 21.88
CA VAL A 480 -1.02 16.53 21.62
C VAL A 480 -0.73 16.48 20.14
N LEU A 481 0.19 17.35 19.71
CA LEU A 481 0.80 17.31 18.39
C LEU A 481 2.31 17.20 18.54
N TYR A 482 2.89 16.20 17.89
CA TYR A 482 4.29 16.13 17.54
C TYR A 482 4.42 16.46 16.06
N HIS A 483 5.33 17.37 15.71
CA HIS A 483 5.66 17.68 14.33
C HIS A 483 7.18 17.75 14.18
N ASP A 484 7.68 17.16 13.10
CA ASP A 484 9.09 17.01 12.79
C ASP A 484 9.88 16.30 13.92
N GLY A 485 9.25 15.32 14.57
CA GLY A 485 9.82 14.59 15.70
C GLY A 485 9.84 15.35 17.03
N LYS A 486 9.21 16.52 17.12
CA LYS A 486 9.22 17.36 18.33
C LYS A 486 7.82 17.65 18.85
N ARG A 487 7.65 17.62 20.17
CA ARG A 487 6.39 18.04 20.81
C ARG A 487 6.18 19.53 20.57
N ILE A 488 4.99 19.89 20.12
CA ILE A 488 4.61 21.28 19.88
C ILE A 488 4.02 21.88 21.16
N PRO A 489 4.40 23.10 21.56
CA PRO A 489 3.79 23.80 22.69
C PRO A 489 2.27 23.94 22.52
N GLU A 490 1.51 23.71 23.59
CA GLU A 490 0.04 23.59 23.60
C GLU A 490 -0.64 24.78 22.89
N GLU A 491 -0.20 26.00 23.21
CA GLU A 491 -0.72 27.25 22.65
C GLU A 491 -0.49 27.41 21.14
N ARG A 492 0.37 26.57 20.55
CA ARG A 492 0.71 26.58 19.12
C ARG A 492 0.19 25.36 18.36
N GLN A 493 -0.30 24.32 19.04
CA GLN A 493 -0.62 23.04 18.39
C GLN A 493 -1.72 23.20 17.34
N LEU A 494 -2.88 23.74 17.72
CA LEU A 494 -4.03 23.85 16.84
C LEU A 494 -3.76 24.76 15.63
N GLY A 495 -3.06 25.87 15.87
CA GLY A 495 -2.65 26.81 14.82
C GLY A 495 -1.68 26.18 13.82
N LEU A 496 -0.70 25.42 14.29
CA LEU A 496 0.23 24.70 13.42
C LEU A 496 -0.49 23.59 12.64
N MET A 497 -1.33 22.78 13.29
CA MET A 497 -2.08 21.71 12.63
C MET A 497 -2.94 22.26 11.47
N ARG A 498 -3.66 23.36 11.69
CA ARG A 498 -4.42 24.07 10.65
C ARG A 498 -3.55 24.49 9.46
N SER A 499 -2.39 25.07 9.73
CA SER A 499 -1.45 25.51 8.68
C SER A 499 -0.92 24.34 7.85
N LEU A 500 -0.57 23.23 8.50
CA LEU A 500 -0.07 22.02 7.85
C LEU A 500 -1.11 21.42 6.89
N MET A 501 -2.39 21.41 7.29
CA MET A 501 -3.50 20.92 6.47
C MET A 501 -3.88 21.87 5.32
N GLN A 502 -3.44 23.12 5.35
CA GLN A 502 -3.73 24.13 4.32
C GLN A 502 -2.61 24.28 3.26
N THR A 503 -1.41 23.80 3.56
CA THR A 503 -0.24 23.95 2.68
C THR A 503 -0.23 22.82 1.64
N ARG A 504 -0.42 23.16 0.35
CA ARG A 504 -0.44 22.23 -0.79
C ARG A 504 0.91 22.09 -1.50
#